data_AF-A0A3P5YAW1-F1
#
_entry.id   AF-A0A3P5YAW1-F1
#
_cell.length_a   1.000
_cell.length_b   1.000
_cell.length_c   1.000
_cell.angle_alpha   90.00
_cell.angle_beta   90.00
_cell.angle_gamma   90.00
#
_symmetry.space_group_name_H-M   'P 1'
#
loop_
_entity.id
_entity.type
_entity.pdbx_description
1 polymer ?
#
loop_
_entity_poly.entity_id
_entity_poly.type
_entity_poly.pdbx_seq_one_letter_code
_entity_poly.pdbx_strand_id
1 'polypeptide(L)'
;MSPKGFKKGKKETVEHYRTLLRLSNEYRLSENDWNLASSKANSIAVQIELLEDIIKADGKFDLTAELEKLKEEHSEAEGMLADVKVKVPDWDKLGESWLHHE
;
A
#
# COMPACT_ATOMS: atom_id res chain seq x y z
N MET A 1 -44.07 1.83 -13.78
CA MET A 1 -42.84 1.00 -13.85
C MET A 1 -43.25 -0.47 -13.79
N SER A 2 -42.81 -1.32 -14.73
CA SER A 2 -43.24 -2.73 -14.75
C SER A 2 -42.52 -3.54 -13.66
N PRO A 3 -43.13 -4.61 -13.12
CA PRO A 3 -42.49 -5.49 -12.14
C PRO A 3 -41.16 -6.10 -12.63
N LYS A 4 -41.00 -6.27 -13.95
CA LYS A 4 -39.75 -6.70 -14.58
C LYS A 4 -38.66 -5.62 -14.53
N GLY A 5 -39.02 -4.36 -14.80
CA GLY A 5 -38.09 -3.22 -14.69
C GLY A 5 -37.60 -2.99 -13.26
N PHE A 6 -38.48 -3.13 -12.26
CA PHE A 6 -38.10 -3.02 -10.85
C PHE A 6 -37.11 -4.10 -10.39
N LYS A 7 -37.32 -5.37 -10.80
CA LYS A 7 -36.40 -6.48 -10.47
C LYS A 7 -35.03 -6.31 -11.15
N LYS A 8 -35.00 -5.77 -12.37
CA LYS A 8 -33.76 -5.48 -13.11
C LYS A 8 -32.93 -4.41 -12.38
N GLY A 9 -33.52 -3.24 -12.10
CA GLY A 9 -32.82 -2.17 -11.39
C GLY A 9 -32.29 -2.59 -10.03
N LYS A 10 -33.06 -3.37 -9.24
CA LYS A 10 -32.58 -3.91 -7.96
C LYS A 10 -31.35 -4.83 -8.11
N LYS A 11 -31.28 -5.62 -9.19
CA LYS A 11 -30.15 -6.52 -9.44
C LYS A 11 -28.89 -5.73 -9.82
N GLU A 12 -29.03 -4.73 -10.68
CA GLU A 12 -27.94 -3.83 -11.10
C GLU A 12 -27.36 -3.07 -9.90
N THR A 13 -28.21 -2.52 -9.04
CA THR A 13 -27.77 -1.87 -7.79
C THR A 13 -26.94 -2.81 -6.89
N VAL A 14 -27.36 -4.06 -6.73
CA VAL A 14 -26.63 -5.04 -5.90
C VAL A 14 -25.27 -5.38 -6.52
N GLU A 15 -25.19 -5.50 -7.84
CA GLU A 15 -23.93 -5.75 -8.55
C GLU A 15 -22.97 -4.54 -8.46
N HIS A 16 -23.48 -3.31 -8.48
CA HIS A 16 -22.68 -2.10 -8.26
C HIS A 16 -22.08 -2.06 -6.86
N TYR A 17 -22.89 -2.25 -5.81
CA TYR A 17 -22.39 -2.27 -4.43
C TYR A 17 -21.37 -3.38 -4.19
N ARG A 18 -21.57 -4.57 -4.77
CA ARG A 18 -20.58 -5.65 -4.69
C ARG A 18 -19.25 -5.27 -5.33
N THR A 19 -19.30 -4.58 -6.47
CA THR A 19 -18.09 -4.12 -7.16
C THR A 19 -17.35 -3.07 -6.34
N LEU A 20 -18.07 -2.10 -5.77
CA LEU A 20 -17.51 -1.10 -4.85
C LEU A 20 -16.80 -1.74 -3.66
N LEU A 21 -17.48 -2.66 -2.98
CA LEU A 21 -16.93 -3.35 -1.82
C LEU A 21 -15.68 -4.16 -2.18
N ARG A 22 -15.68 -4.80 -3.36
CA ARG A 22 -14.50 -5.55 -3.83
C ARG A 22 -13.32 -4.62 -4.08
N LEU A 23 -13.52 -3.53 -4.82
CA LEU A 23 -12.45 -2.58 -5.15
C LEU A 23 -11.91 -1.87 -3.92
N SER A 24 -12.79 -1.45 -3.00
CA SER A 24 -12.38 -0.86 -1.73
C SER A 24 -11.53 -1.82 -0.89
N ASN A 25 -11.90 -3.10 -0.85
CA ASN A 25 -11.11 -4.11 -0.14
C ASN A 25 -9.77 -4.39 -0.84
N GLU A 26 -9.75 -4.50 -2.16
CA GLU A 26 -8.51 -4.71 -2.93
C GLU A 26 -7.52 -3.54 -2.72
N TYR A 27 -8.01 -2.31 -2.75
CA TYR A 27 -7.23 -1.11 -2.45
C TYR A 27 -6.64 -1.18 -1.03
N ARG A 28 -7.50 -1.33 -0.01
CA ARG A 28 -7.10 -1.37 1.39
C ARG A 28 -6.06 -2.47 1.68
N LEU A 29 -6.23 -3.65 1.09
CA LEU A 29 -5.26 -4.74 1.26
C LEU A 29 -3.90 -4.38 0.66
N SER A 30 -3.88 -3.86 -0.57
CA SER A 30 -2.62 -3.44 -1.20
C SER A 30 -1.95 -2.25 -0.52
N GLU A 31 -2.73 -1.33 0.04
CA GLU A 31 -2.22 -0.22 0.85
C GLU A 31 -1.62 -0.72 2.17
N ASN A 32 -2.24 -1.70 2.82
CA ASN A 32 -1.68 -2.36 4.00
C ASN A 32 -0.34 -3.05 3.71
N ASP A 33 -0.24 -3.77 2.58
CA ASP A 33 1.01 -4.41 2.17
C ASP A 33 2.12 -3.37 1.96
N TRP A 34 1.78 -2.23 1.34
CA TRP A 34 2.72 -1.14 1.12
C TRP A 34 3.15 -0.50 2.44
N ASN A 35 2.20 -0.22 3.34
CA ASN A 35 2.49 0.34 4.66
C ASN A 35 3.41 -0.58 5.49
N LEU A 36 3.21 -1.90 5.41
CA LEU A 36 4.06 -2.86 6.09
C LEU A 36 5.50 -2.84 5.53
N ALA A 37 5.64 -2.86 4.20
CA ALA A 37 6.95 -2.79 3.56
C ALA A 37 7.66 -1.45 3.85
N SER A 38 6.91 -0.34 3.80
CA SER A 38 7.41 1.00 4.09
C SER A 38 7.87 1.12 5.54
N SER A 39 7.10 0.59 6.48
CA SER A 39 7.46 0.58 7.90
C SER A 39 8.76 -0.18 8.15
N LYS A 40 8.98 -1.30 7.44
CA LYS A 40 10.22 -2.08 7.54
C LYS A 40 11.43 -1.27 7.04
N ALA A 41 11.35 -0.70 5.84
CA ALA A 41 12.42 0.12 5.27
C ALA A 41 12.78 1.30 6.19
N ASN A 42 11.77 2.07 6.63
CA ASN A 42 11.96 3.20 7.53
C ASN A 42 12.58 2.81 8.87
N SER A 43 12.16 1.67 9.43
CA SER A 43 12.73 1.19 10.70
C SER A 43 14.21 0.83 10.59
N ILE A 44 14.67 0.36 9.42
CA ILE A 44 16.09 0.07 9.17
C ILE A 44 16.84 1.37 8.91
N ALA A 45 16.25 2.31 8.15
CA ALA A 45 16.84 3.64 7.91
C ALA A 45 17.16 4.37 9.22
N VAL A 46 16.23 4.38 10.17
CA VAL A 46 16.45 5.00 11.49
C VAL A 46 17.56 4.32 12.28
N GLN A 47 17.72 2.99 12.16
CA GLN A 47 18.82 2.27 12.80
C GLN A 47 20.18 2.62 12.17
N ILE A 48 20.23 2.79 10.84
CA ILE A 48 21.42 3.24 10.13
C ILE A 48 21.82 4.63 10.62
N GLU A 49 20.89 5.59 10.65
CA GLU A 49 21.16 6.96 11.12
C GLU A 49 21.73 6.97 12.54
N LEU A 50 21.11 6.23 13.46
CA LEU A 50 21.57 6.12 14.84
C LEU A 50 22.99 5.54 14.92
N LEU A 51 23.27 4.49 14.14
CA LEU A 51 24.56 3.82 14.17
C LEU A 51 25.67 4.70 13.58
N GLU A 52 25.37 5.43 12.51
CA GLU A 52 26.29 6.43 11.94
C GLU A 52 26.63 7.52 12.96
N ASP A 53 25.66 7.98 13.75
CA ASP A 53 25.88 8.99 14.78
C ASP A 53 26.70 8.45 15.97
N ILE A 54 26.47 7.21 16.38
CA ILE A 54 27.29 6.53 17.41
C ILE A 54 28.74 6.40 16.93
N ILE A 55 28.96 5.95 15.69
CA ILE A 55 30.31 5.79 15.12
C ILE A 55 31.03 7.14 15.07
N LYS A 56 30.35 8.22 14.64
CA LYS A 56 30.90 9.59 14.62
C LYS A 56 31.26 10.10 16.01
N ALA A 57 30.47 9.78 17.03
CA ALA A 57 30.61 10.33 18.38
C ALA A 57 31.64 9.58 19.24
N ASP A 58 31.63 8.24 19.22
CA ASP A 58 32.40 7.43 20.17
C ASP A 58 33.72 6.94 19.57
N GLY A 59 33.76 6.60 18.27
CA GLY A 59 34.94 6.07 17.57
C GLY A 59 35.59 4.82 18.19
N LYS A 60 35.02 4.30 19.28
CA LYS A 60 35.58 3.28 20.17
C LYS A 60 34.99 1.90 19.94
N PHE A 61 33.78 1.84 19.38
CA PHE A 61 33.13 0.63 18.93
C PHE A 61 33.28 0.52 17.41
N ASP A 62 33.89 -0.57 16.93
CA ASP A 62 33.91 -0.89 15.51
C ASP A 62 32.56 -1.52 15.11
N LEU A 63 31.60 -0.65 14.82
CA LEU A 63 30.25 -1.03 14.35
C LEU A 63 30.15 -0.97 12.83
N THR A 64 31.27 -0.87 12.12
CA THR A 64 31.32 -0.71 10.66
C THR A 64 30.67 -1.90 9.96
N ALA A 65 30.94 -3.13 10.42
CA ALA A 65 30.36 -4.33 9.84
C ALA A 65 28.83 -4.40 10.03
N GLU A 66 28.34 -3.94 11.19
CA GLU A 66 26.89 -3.92 11.48
C GLU A 66 26.18 -2.83 10.66
N LEU A 67 26.84 -1.69 10.44
CA LEU A 67 26.35 -0.63 9.57
C LEU A 67 26.23 -1.09 8.12
N GLU A 68 27.25 -1.77 7.58
CA GLU A 68 27.20 -2.30 6.20
C GLU A 68 26.09 -3.35 6.05
N LYS A 69 25.91 -4.23 7.04
CA LYS A 69 24.81 -5.21 7.04
C LYS A 69 23.44 -4.53 7.03
N LEU A 70 23.25 -3.50 7.87
CA LEU A 70 21.99 -2.76 7.89
C LEU A 70 21.72 -2.03 6.57
N LYS A 71 22.76 -1.49 5.92
CA LYS A 71 22.63 -0.85 4.59
C LYS A 71 22.20 -1.84 3.51
N GLU A 72 22.73 -3.06 3.54
CA GLU A 72 22.28 -4.14 2.65
C GLU A 72 20.81 -4.52 2.92
N GLU A 73 20.46 -4.73 4.19
CA GLU A 73 19.07 -5.03 4.59
C GLU A 73 18.09 -3.90 4.22
N HIS A 74 18.52 -2.63 4.31
CA HIS A 74 17.74 -1.48 3.89
C HIS A 74 17.50 -1.50 2.38
N SER A 75 18.55 -1.72 1.58
CA SER A 75 18.46 -1.84 0.12
C SER A 75 17.48 -2.95 -0.30
N GLU A 76 17.55 -4.11 0.36
CA GLU A 76 16.59 -5.19 0.14
C GLU A 76 15.16 -4.78 0.51
N ALA A 77 14.96 -4.11 1.64
CA ALA A 77 13.66 -3.65 2.09
C ALA A 77 13.07 -2.58 1.15
N GLU A 78 13.89 -1.66 0.63
CA GLU A 78 13.48 -0.69 -0.39
C GLU A 78 13.12 -1.36 -1.71
N GLY A 79 13.87 -2.40 -2.12
CA GLY A 79 13.52 -3.22 -3.28
C GLY A 79 12.15 -3.88 -3.12
N MET A 80 11.91 -4.52 -1.97
CA MET A 80 10.60 -5.11 -1.65
C MET A 80 9.49 -4.06 -1.65
N LEU A 81 9.74 -2.87 -1.09
CA LEU A 81 8.78 -1.75 -1.09
C LEU A 81 8.45 -1.28 -2.51
N ALA A 82 9.46 -1.14 -3.37
CA ALA A 82 9.28 -0.74 -4.76
C ALA A 82 8.44 -1.74 -5.57
N ASP A 83 8.51 -3.03 -5.21
CA ASP A 83 7.72 -4.08 -5.85
C ASP A 83 6.24 -4.10 -5.38
N VAL A 84 5.90 -3.45 -4.26
CA VAL A 84 4.52 -3.40 -3.78
C VAL A 84 3.67 -2.44 -4.62
N LYS A 85 2.68 -3.00 -5.33
CA LYS A 85 1.74 -2.23 -6.16
C LYS A 85 0.45 -1.92 -5.39
N VAL A 86 0.25 -0.66 -5.05
CA VAL A 86 -1.02 -0.16 -4.50
C VAL A 86 -2.07 -0.11 -5.61
N LYS A 87 -3.18 -0.82 -5.43
CA LYS A 87 -4.28 -0.93 -6.40
C LYS A 87 -5.29 0.19 -6.20
N VAL A 88 -4.91 1.41 -6.56
CA VAL A 88 -5.81 2.58 -6.49
C VAL A 88 -6.93 2.44 -7.52
N PRO A 89 -8.21 2.32 -7.11
CA PRO A 89 -9.32 2.29 -8.05
C PRO A 89 -9.55 3.69 -8.63
N ASP A 90 -9.94 3.75 -9.90
CA ASP A 90 -10.36 4.98 -10.56
C ASP A 90 -11.80 5.31 -10.14
N TRP A 91 -11.93 6.00 -9.00
CA TRP A 91 -13.22 6.35 -8.41
C TRP A 91 -14.04 7.29 -9.28
N ASP A 92 -13.37 8.19 -10.01
CA ASP A 92 -14.02 9.16 -10.89
C ASP A 92 -14.67 8.47 -12.07
N LYS A 93 -13.93 7.57 -12.75
CA LYS A 93 -14.47 6.77 -13.86
C LYS A 93 -15.59 5.83 -13.41
N LEU A 94 -15.50 5.28 -12.19
CA LEU A 94 -16.58 4.47 -11.62
C LEU A 94 -17.84 5.32 -11.42
N GLY A 95 -17.70 6.53 -10.90
CA GLY A 95 -18.80 7.49 -10.75
C GLY A 95 -19.47 7.82 -12.07
N GLU A 96 -18.70 8.16 -13.11
CA GLU A 96 -19.22 8.46 -14.46
C GLU A 96 -19.96 7.27 -15.07
N SER A 97 -19.39 6.06 -14.94
CA SER A 97 -20.00 4.85 -15.51
C SER A 97 -21.37 4.51 -14.91
N TRP A 98 -21.65 4.96 -13.70
CA TRP A 98 -22.91 4.68 -13.00
C TRP A 98 -23.93 5.79 -13.11
N LEU A 99 -23.52 7.04 -13.35
CA LEU A 99 -24.41 8.17 -13.62
C LEU A 99 -25.07 8.09 -15.01
N HIS A 100 -24.50 7.34 -15.95
CA HIS A 100 -25.03 7.19 -17.31
C HIS A 100 -25.98 5.99 -17.52
N HIS A 101 -26.35 5.29 -16.43
CA HIS A 101 -27.27 4.14 -16.48
C HIS A 101 -28.70 4.45 -15.99
N GLU A 102 -29.06 5.72 -15.75
CA GLU A 102 -30.44 6.15 -15.43
C GLU A 102 -31.31 6.44 -16.66
#